data_AF-A0A2D8XMD0-F1
#
_entry.id   AF-A0A2D8XMD0-F1
#
_cell.length_a   1.000
_cell.length_b   1.000
_cell.length_c   1.000
_cell.angle_alpha   90.00
_cell.angle_beta   90.00
_cell.angle_gamma   90.00
#
_symmetry.space_group_name_H-M   'P 1'
#
loop_
_entity.id
_entity.type
_entity.pdbx_description
1 polymer ?
#
loop_
_entity_poly.entity_id
_entity_poly.type
_entity_poly.pdbx_seq_one_letter_code
_entity_poly.pdbx_strand_id
1 'polypeptide(L)'
;MKRQPRPDRLTNFNDIGHEVREAIFHTVAVVDRVAHRMEEKWGVDRLPKLVSPETAAKFGSAKAKFDKAIDDNDADEVSKRAGVMERAWIALDKEAVDRRQRPLEVDAWVWRDDDGQPHAFVKDTAEALKYAKENQDVRVYTMAEIARIAAVFNDKCKNIGNEIKAVFPGSEITKVKTRGLADDEIPF
;
A
#
# COMPACT_ATOMS: atom_id res chain seq x y z
N MET A 1 0.52 -5.95 -13.14
CA MET A 1 -0.67 -5.84 -13.99
C MET A 1 -0.66 -4.44 -14.60
N LYS A 2 -0.57 -4.30 -15.93
CA LYS A 2 -0.62 -2.98 -16.57
C LYS A 2 -2.08 -2.53 -16.61
N ARG A 3 -2.41 -1.46 -15.90
CA ARG A 3 -3.74 -0.84 -15.96
C ARG A 3 -3.99 -0.41 -17.40
N GLN A 4 -5.07 -0.89 -18.02
CA GLN A 4 -5.43 -0.39 -19.34
C GLN A 4 -5.71 1.11 -19.25
N PRO A 5 -5.14 1.90 -20.17
CA PRO A 5 -5.24 3.34 -20.08
C PRO A 5 -6.68 3.77 -20.36
N ARG A 6 -7.11 4.87 -19.74
CA ARG A 6 -8.49 5.35 -19.88
C ARG A 6 -8.71 5.75 -21.35
N PRO A 7 -9.75 5.25 -22.04
CA PRO A 7 -10.13 5.80 -23.33
C PRO A 7 -10.54 7.27 -23.12
N ASP A 8 -9.71 8.20 -23.61
CA ASP A 8 -9.93 9.63 -23.44
C ASP A 8 -9.31 10.46 -24.58
N ARG A 9 -9.79 11.70 -24.72
CA ARG A 9 -9.45 12.63 -25.82
C ARG A 9 -8.04 13.19 -25.76
N LEU A 10 -7.34 13.04 -24.64
CA LEU A 10 -6.09 13.75 -24.38
C LEU A 10 -4.89 12.83 -24.45
N THR A 11 -5.01 11.61 -23.92
CA THR A 11 -3.90 10.67 -23.75
C THR A 11 -4.07 9.39 -24.56
N ASN A 12 -5.31 8.93 -24.81
CA ASN A 12 -5.58 7.67 -25.54
C ASN A 12 -6.63 7.87 -26.63
N PHE A 13 -6.41 8.84 -27.50
CA PHE A 13 -7.41 9.27 -28.47
C PHE A 13 -7.76 8.22 -29.52
N ASN A 14 -6.84 7.29 -29.82
CA ASN A 14 -7.08 6.17 -30.73
C ASN A 14 -8.07 5.13 -30.18
N ASP A 15 -8.33 5.16 -28.87
CA ASP A 15 -9.16 4.16 -28.20
C ASP A 15 -10.60 4.66 -27.98
N ILE A 16 -10.87 5.94 -28.28
CA ILE A 16 -12.19 6.56 -28.11
C ILE A 16 -13.16 6.00 -29.14
N GLY A 17 -14.35 5.63 -28.66
CA GLY A 17 -15.40 5.08 -29.51
C GLY A 17 -15.17 3.63 -29.89
N HIS A 18 -14.08 3.00 -29.43
CA HIS A 18 -13.90 1.56 -29.54
C HIS A 18 -14.78 0.86 -28.50
N GLU A 19 -15.97 0.46 -28.91
CA GLU A 19 -17.04 -0.08 -28.04
C GLU A 19 -16.54 -1.11 -27.02
N VAL A 20 -15.73 -2.07 -27.47
CA VAL A 20 -15.14 -3.12 -26.60
C VAL A 20 -14.28 -2.54 -25.48
N ARG A 21 -13.47 -1.51 -25.76
CA ARG A 21 -12.56 -0.91 -24.77
C ARG A 21 -13.30 -0.05 -23.77
N GLU A 22 -14.27 0.74 -24.24
CA GLU A 22 -15.17 1.51 -23.37
C GLU A 22 -15.95 0.57 -22.43
N ALA A 23 -16.50 -0.53 -22.97
CA ALA A 23 -17.23 -1.52 -22.21
C ALA A 23 -16.36 -2.18 -21.12
N ILE A 24 -15.15 -2.63 -21.48
CA ILE A 24 -14.21 -3.23 -20.52
C ILE A 24 -13.80 -2.20 -19.45
N PHE A 25 -13.41 -0.99 -19.85
CA PHE A 25 -12.97 0.05 -18.92
C PHE A 25 -14.07 0.38 -17.88
N HIS A 26 -15.29 0.64 -18.34
CA HIS A 26 -16.39 0.99 -17.46
C HIS A 26 -16.81 -0.18 -16.55
N THR A 27 -16.77 -1.41 -17.06
CA THR A 27 -17.06 -2.61 -16.28
C THR A 27 -16.02 -2.83 -15.18
N VAL A 28 -14.74 -2.75 -15.53
CA VAL A 28 -13.62 -2.86 -14.57
C VAL A 28 -13.74 -1.79 -13.48
N ALA A 29 -14.13 -0.56 -13.84
CA ALA A 29 -14.34 0.51 -12.87
C ALA A 29 -15.43 0.22 -11.84
N VAL A 30 -16.43 -0.63 -12.15
CA VAL A 30 -17.43 -1.06 -11.15
C VAL A 30 -16.79 -1.98 -10.12
N VAL A 31 -16.04 -2.99 -10.57
CA VAL A 31 -15.31 -3.92 -9.69
C VAL A 31 -14.28 -3.18 -8.84
N ASP A 32 -13.55 -2.24 -9.44
CA ASP A 32 -12.54 -1.40 -8.78
C ASP A 32 -13.14 -0.60 -7.62
N ARG A 33 -14.35 -0.04 -7.79
CA ARG A 33 -15.08 0.61 -6.69
C ARG A 33 -15.42 -0.33 -5.54
N VAL A 34 -15.74 -1.59 -5.82
CA VAL A 34 -15.98 -2.59 -4.76
C VAL A 34 -14.67 -2.96 -4.07
N ALA A 35 -13.62 -3.25 -4.83
CA ALA A 35 -12.29 -3.54 -4.30
C ALA A 35 -11.80 -2.41 -3.39
N HIS A 36 -11.90 -1.15 -3.85
CA HIS A 36 -11.51 0.02 -3.08
C HIS A 36 -12.19 0.11 -1.72
N ARG A 37 -13.52 -0.10 -1.67
CA ARG A 37 -14.26 -0.10 -0.39
C ARG A 37 -13.79 -1.21 0.54
N MET A 38 -13.47 -2.39 0.00
CA MET A 38 -12.95 -3.50 0.80
C MET A 38 -11.53 -3.21 1.31
N GLU A 39 -10.68 -2.63 0.48
CA GLU A 39 -9.32 -2.23 0.84
C GLU A 39 -9.29 -1.09 1.86
N GLU A 40 -10.22 -0.15 1.77
CA GLU A 40 -10.40 0.91 2.76
C GLU A 40 -10.80 0.35 4.13
N LYS A 41 -11.72 -0.61 4.14
CA LYS A 41 -12.19 -1.26 5.37
C LYS A 41 -11.13 -2.17 5.99
N TRP A 42 -10.50 -3.03 5.18
CA TRP A 42 -9.68 -4.13 5.68
C TRP A 42 -8.19 -3.95 5.51
N GLY A 43 -7.76 -2.96 4.73
CA GLY A 43 -6.38 -2.79 4.27
C GLY A 43 -6.12 -3.43 2.90
N VAL A 44 -5.26 -2.78 2.12
CA VAL A 44 -4.82 -3.26 0.79
C VAL A 44 -4.18 -4.65 0.92
N ASP A 45 -4.55 -5.58 0.05
CA ASP A 45 -4.06 -6.97 0.00
C ASP A 45 -4.15 -7.76 1.33
N ARG A 46 -4.98 -7.29 2.27
CA ARG A 46 -5.14 -7.91 3.59
C ARG A 46 -6.30 -8.89 3.62
N LEU A 47 -7.44 -8.52 3.03
CA LEU A 47 -8.70 -9.25 3.18
C LEU A 47 -8.63 -10.76 2.78
N PRO A 48 -8.01 -11.17 1.67
CA PRO A 48 -7.87 -12.60 1.34
C PRO A 48 -7.07 -13.42 2.36
N LYS A 49 -6.24 -12.78 3.19
CA LYS A 49 -5.44 -13.43 4.25
C LYS A 49 -6.22 -13.65 5.54
N LEU A 50 -7.41 -13.05 5.67
CA LEU A 50 -8.26 -13.11 6.86
C LEU A 50 -9.34 -14.19 6.78
N VAL A 51 -9.56 -14.76 5.60
CA VAL A 51 -10.57 -15.79 5.32
C VAL A 51 -9.95 -17.19 5.25
N SER A 52 -10.77 -18.22 5.08
CA SER A 52 -10.32 -19.60 5.01
C SER A 52 -9.52 -19.83 3.72
N PRO A 53 -8.60 -20.81 3.70
CA PRO A 53 -7.86 -21.15 2.47
C PRO A 53 -8.79 -21.47 1.29
N GLU A 54 -9.94 -22.10 1.56
CA GLU A 54 -10.94 -22.42 0.53
C GLU A 54 -11.54 -21.16 -0.10
N THR A 55 -12.00 -20.21 0.72
CA THR A 55 -12.58 -18.96 0.21
C THR A 55 -11.53 -18.09 -0.47
N ALA A 56 -10.31 -18.02 0.08
CA ALA A 56 -9.19 -17.36 -0.57
C ALA A 56 -8.88 -17.97 -1.94
N ALA A 57 -8.90 -19.30 -2.07
CA ALA A 57 -8.68 -19.98 -3.35
C ALA A 57 -9.81 -19.72 -4.36
N LYS A 58 -11.08 -19.71 -3.92
CA LYS A 58 -12.23 -19.33 -4.77
C LYS A 58 -12.11 -17.91 -5.29
N PHE A 59 -11.72 -16.98 -4.42
CA PHE A 59 -11.43 -15.59 -4.80
C PHE A 59 -10.28 -15.52 -5.82
N GLY A 60 -9.17 -16.20 -5.56
CA GLY A 60 -8.03 -16.27 -6.49
C GLY A 60 -8.42 -16.81 -7.87
N SER A 61 -9.25 -17.86 -7.92
CA SER A 61 -9.75 -18.41 -9.19
C SER A 61 -10.68 -17.44 -9.92
N ALA A 62 -11.57 -16.74 -9.21
CA ALA A 62 -12.43 -15.72 -9.79
C ALA A 62 -11.61 -14.58 -10.39
N LYS A 63 -10.61 -14.09 -9.64
CA LYS A 63 -9.67 -13.05 -10.10
C LYS A 63 -8.93 -13.49 -11.36
N ALA A 64 -8.34 -14.70 -11.37
CA ALA A 64 -7.59 -15.19 -12.52
C ALA A 64 -8.44 -15.27 -13.80
N LYS A 65 -9.72 -15.67 -13.69
CA LYS A 65 -10.65 -15.72 -14.83
C LYS A 65 -11.07 -14.32 -15.30
N PHE A 66 -11.24 -13.39 -14.36
CA PHE A 66 -11.54 -12.00 -14.68
C PHE A 66 -10.37 -11.32 -15.40
N ASP A 67 -9.15 -11.45 -14.86
CA ASP A 67 -7.93 -10.93 -15.47
C ASP A 67 -7.73 -11.51 -16.87
N LYS A 68 -7.92 -12.83 -17.03
CA LYS A 68 -7.84 -13.47 -18.35
C LYS A 68 -8.84 -12.89 -19.36
N ALA A 69 -10.09 -12.63 -18.96
CA ALA A 69 -11.08 -12.05 -19.85
C ALA A 69 -10.69 -10.62 -20.30
N ILE A 70 -10.07 -9.84 -19.41
CA ILE A 70 -9.52 -8.52 -19.73
C ILE A 70 -8.37 -8.66 -20.72
N ASP A 71 -7.44 -9.58 -20.47
CA ASP A 71 -6.27 -9.83 -21.33
C ASP A 71 -6.69 -10.32 -22.73
N ASP A 72 -7.74 -11.14 -22.81
CA ASP A 72 -8.33 -11.63 -24.07
C ASP A 72 -9.18 -10.56 -24.79
N ASN A 73 -9.38 -9.37 -24.19
CA ASN A 73 -10.18 -8.26 -24.71
C ASN A 73 -11.63 -8.65 -25.05
N ASP A 74 -12.22 -9.55 -24.26
CA ASP A 74 -13.59 -10.06 -24.42
C ASP A 74 -14.54 -9.30 -23.49
N ALA A 75 -15.22 -8.27 -24.01
CA ALA A 75 -16.11 -7.41 -23.22
C ALA A 75 -17.29 -8.17 -22.59
N ASP A 76 -17.85 -9.16 -23.28
CA ASP A 76 -18.99 -9.94 -22.78
C ASP A 76 -18.57 -10.83 -21.61
N GLU A 77 -17.41 -11.48 -21.72
CA GLU A 77 -16.87 -12.29 -20.65
C GLU A 77 -16.41 -11.43 -19.48
N VAL A 78 -15.78 -10.27 -19.72
CA VAL A 78 -15.43 -9.29 -18.68
C VAL A 78 -16.67 -8.86 -17.90
N SER A 79 -17.79 -8.56 -18.57
CA SER A 79 -19.06 -8.20 -17.93
C SER A 79 -19.60 -9.32 -17.03
N LYS A 80 -19.62 -10.56 -17.53
CA LYS A 80 -20.05 -11.73 -16.72
C LYS A 80 -19.14 -11.94 -15.50
N ARG A 81 -17.83 -11.85 -15.70
CA ARG A 81 -16.82 -12.09 -14.65
C ARG A 81 -16.76 -10.95 -13.63
N ALA A 82 -17.06 -9.72 -14.02
CA ALA A 82 -17.17 -8.59 -13.10
C ALA A 82 -18.21 -8.85 -12.00
N GLY A 83 -19.41 -9.29 -12.36
CA GLY A 83 -20.43 -9.65 -11.38
C GLY A 83 -20.00 -10.80 -10.45
N VAL A 84 -19.22 -11.76 -10.95
CA VAL A 84 -18.62 -12.81 -10.11
C VAL A 84 -17.59 -12.21 -9.14
N MET A 85 -16.76 -11.29 -9.61
CA MET A 85 -15.71 -10.66 -8.84
C MET A 85 -16.28 -9.77 -7.71
N GLU A 86 -17.35 -9.02 -7.97
CA GLU A 86 -18.04 -8.25 -6.93
C GLU A 86 -18.58 -9.15 -5.81
N ARG A 87 -19.23 -10.26 -6.18
CA ARG A 87 -19.71 -11.25 -5.19
C ARG A 87 -18.55 -11.89 -4.44
N ALA A 88 -17.41 -12.13 -5.09
CA ALA A 88 -16.23 -12.68 -4.45
C ALA A 88 -15.67 -11.72 -3.38
N TRP A 89 -15.60 -10.42 -3.66
CA TRP A 89 -15.20 -9.41 -2.67
C TRP A 89 -16.16 -9.35 -1.49
N ILE A 90 -17.47 -9.36 -1.74
CA ILE A 90 -18.49 -9.36 -0.67
C ILE A 90 -18.43 -10.64 0.16
N ALA A 91 -18.16 -11.79 -0.46
CA ALA A 91 -18.00 -13.05 0.24
C ALA A 91 -16.78 -13.03 1.17
N LEU A 92 -15.67 -12.44 0.74
CA LEU A 92 -14.50 -12.25 1.60
C LEU A 92 -14.83 -11.39 2.82
N ASP A 93 -15.49 -10.24 2.60
CA ASP A 93 -15.91 -9.34 3.68
C ASP A 93 -16.80 -10.06 4.69
N LYS A 94 -17.84 -10.74 4.20
CA LYS A 94 -18.78 -11.48 5.04
C LYS A 94 -18.08 -12.53 5.88
N GLU A 95 -17.23 -13.36 5.27
CA GLU A 95 -16.52 -14.39 6.03
C GLU A 95 -15.53 -13.80 7.03
N ALA A 96 -14.83 -12.72 6.69
CA ALA A 96 -13.94 -12.05 7.63
C ALA A 96 -14.70 -11.53 8.87
N VAL A 97 -15.90 -10.94 8.67
CA VAL A 97 -16.80 -10.54 9.76
C VAL A 97 -17.26 -11.76 10.57
N ASP A 98 -17.73 -12.82 9.92
CA ASP A 98 -18.22 -14.04 10.58
C ASP A 98 -17.12 -14.71 11.42
N ARG A 99 -15.86 -14.61 10.97
CA ARG A 99 -14.66 -15.05 11.69
C ARG A 99 -14.15 -14.04 12.73
N ARG A 100 -14.92 -12.99 13.02
CA ARG A 100 -14.64 -11.94 14.01
C ARG A 100 -13.30 -11.22 13.78
N GLN A 101 -12.88 -11.13 12.52
CA GLN A 101 -11.71 -10.34 12.15
C GLN A 101 -12.01 -8.86 12.32
N ARG A 102 -11.00 -8.08 12.70
CA ARG A 102 -11.16 -6.63 12.87
C ARG A 102 -10.79 -5.88 11.58
N PRO A 103 -11.59 -4.86 11.20
CA PRO A 103 -11.21 -3.87 10.20
C PRO A 103 -9.82 -3.29 10.48
N LEU A 104 -9.21 -2.66 9.48
CA LEU A 104 -7.90 -2.03 9.65
C LEU A 104 -8.03 -0.85 10.63
N GLU A 105 -7.47 -1.03 11.82
CA GLU A 105 -7.23 0.04 12.79
C GLU A 105 -5.77 0.46 12.64
N VAL A 106 -5.53 1.76 12.54
CA VAL A 106 -4.18 2.29 12.44
C VAL A 106 -3.69 2.61 13.84
N ASP A 107 -2.64 1.94 14.27
CA ASP A 107 -1.90 2.30 15.49
C ASP A 107 -0.63 3.05 15.08
N ALA A 108 -0.78 4.36 14.88
CA ALA A 108 0.31 5.23 14.42
C ALA A 108 1.08 5.85 15.59
N TRP A 109 2.39 5.71 15.50
CA TRP A 109 3.38 6.17 16.46
C TRP A 109 3.95 7.50 15.96
N VAL A 110 3.54 8.63 16.55
CA VAL A 110 3.81 9.97 16.00
C VAL A 110 4.78 10.77 16.85
N TRP A 111 5.87 11.24 16.24
CA TRP A 111 6.86 12.14 16.84
C TRP A 111 7.20 13.28 15.89
N ARG A 112 7.72 14.39 16.43
CA ARG A 112 8.29 15.48 15.63
C ARG A 112 9.82 15.37 15.65
N ASP A 113 10.45 15.68 14.52
CA ASP A 113 11.90 15.85 14.48
C ASP A 113 12.33 17.20 15.07
N ASP A 114 13.65 17.45 15.09
CA ASP A 114 14.24 18.69 15.63
C ASP A 114 13.76 19.95 14.89
N ASP A 115 13.31 19.82 13.64
CA ASP A 115 12.75 20.90 12.82
C ASP A 115 11.22 21.05 12.98
N GLY A 116 10.61 20.23 13.84
CA GLY A 116 9.18 20.23 14.12
C GLY A 116 8.32 19.48 13.09
N GLN A 117 8.91 18.82 12.09
CA GLN A 117 8.19 18.06 11.08
C GLN A 117 7.65 16.74 11.70
N PRO A 118 6.33 16.48 11.62
CA PRO A 118 5.77 15.24 12.15
C PRO A 118 6.13 14.03 11.28
N HIS A 119 6.45 12.94 11.97
CA HIS A 119 6.75 11.61 11.44
C HIS A 119 5.86 10.58 12.13
N ALA A 120 5.19 9.73 11.35
CA ALA A 120 4.39 8.62 11.85
C ALA A 120 5.05 7.29 11.50
N PHE A 121 5.16 6.42 12.49
CA PHE A 121 5.63 5.05 12.33
C PHE A 121 4.43 4.11 12.45
N VAL A 122 4.28 3.21 11.50
CA VAL A 122 3.15 2.27 11.45
C VAL A 122 3.66 0.87 11.16
N LYS A 123 2.83 -0.14 11.48
CA LYS A 123 3.28 -1.52 11.40
C LYS A 123 3.56 -1.97 9.97
N ASP A 124 2.66 -1.65 9.05
CA ASP A 124 2.72 -2.13 7.68
C ASP A 124 2.20 -1.11 6.65
N THR A 125 2.29 -1.49 5.38
CA THR A 125 1.93 -0.63 4.25
C THR A 125 0.44 -0.29 4.22
N ALA A 126 -0.44 -1.17 4.69
CA ALA A 126 -1.87 -0.90 4.69
C ALA A 126 -2.21 0.21 5.69
N GLU A 127 -1.62 0.14 6.89
CA GLU A 127 -1.71 1.21 7.88
C GLU A 127 -1.11 2.52 7.36
N ALA A 128 0.05 2.45 6.69
CA ALA A 128 0.73 3.65 6.15
C ALA A 128 -0.15 4.39 5.12
N LEU A 129 -0.75 3.65 4.20
CA LEU A 129 -1.63 4.21 3.19
C LEU A 129 -2.89 4.84 3.80
N LYS A 130 -3.49 4.19 4.81
CA LYS A 130 -4.66 4.72 5.51
C LYS A 130 -4.31 5.98 6.29
N TYR A 131 -3.24 5.94 7.08
CA TYR A 131 -2.80 7.09 7.89
C TYR A 131 -2.42 8.30 7.04
N ALA A 132 -1.65 8.10 5.96
CA ALA A 132 -1.18 9.18 5.09
C ALA A 132 -2.33 9.91 4.37
N LYS A 133 -3.44 9.22 4.06
CA LYS A 133 -4.62 9.86 3.47
C LYS A 133 -5.28 10.85 4.43
N GLU A 134 -5.30 10.51 5.71
CA GLU A 134 -5.92 11.31 6.78
C GLU A 134 -4.96 12.38 7.32
N ASN A 135 -3.64 12.23 7.12
CA ASN A 135 -2.59 13.08 7.70
C ASN A 135 -1.55 13.48 6.63
N GLN A 136 -1.95 14.35 5.69
CA GLN A 136 -1.16 14.68 4.49
C GLN A 136 0.14 15.46 4.77
N ASP A 137 0.24 16.10 5.94
CA ASP A 137 1.41 16.85 6.42
C ASP A 137 2.41 15.98 7.20
N VAL A 138 2.09 14.71 7.43
CA VAL A 138 2.90 13.77 8.21
C VAL A 138 3.70 12.84 7.29
N ARG A 139 5.00 12.70 7.56
CA ARG A 139 5.84 11.71 6.87
C ARG A 139 5.58 10.34 7.48
N VAL A 140 5.01 9.42 6.72
CA VAL A 140 4.61 8.10 7.21
C VAL A 140 5.63 7.05 6.79
N TYR A 141 6.10 6.25 7.74
CA TYR A 141 7.04 5.16 7.53
C TYR A 141 6.50 3.86 8.13
N THR A 142 6.59 2.80 7.37
CA THR A 142 6.42 1.43 7.88
C THR A 142 7.63 1.01 8.71
N MET A 143 7.44 0.10 9.67
CA MET A 143 8.56 -0.49 10.42
C MET A 143 9.63 -1.12 9.51
N ALA A 144 9.22 -1.66 8.35
CA ALA A 144 10.15 -2.20 7.36
C ALA A 144 11.00 -1.10 6.69
N GLU A 145 10.44 0.07 6.43
CA GLU A 145 11.21 1.23 5.95
C GLU A 145 12.18 1.73 7.01
N ILE A 146 11.75 1.80 8.27
CA ILE A 146 12.62 2.18 9.38
C ILE A 146 13.79 1.22 9.54
N ALA A 147 13.55 -0.09 9.46
CA ALA A 147 14.62 -1.09 9.49
C ALA A 147 15.61 -0.92 8.34
N ARG A 148 15.13 -0.64 7.11
CA ARG A 148 16.00 -0.37 5.94
C ARG A 148 16.80 0.91 6.11
N ILE A 149 16.17 1.98 6.59
CA ILE A 149 16.84 3.27 6.87
C ILE A 149 17.92 3.08 7.94
N ALA A 150 17.60 2.38 9.03
CA ALA A 150 18.55 2.07 10.10
C ALA A 150 19.74 1.22 9.61
N ALA A 151 19.50 0.23 8.74
CA ALA A 151 20.56 -0.58 8.15
C ALA A 151 21.52 0.26 7.30
N VAL A 152 20.99 1.13 6.43
CA VAL A 152 21.80 2.05 5.62
C VAL A 152 22.55 3.07 6.48
N PHE A 153 21.90 3.59 7.53
CA PHE A 153 22.53 4.48 8.49
C PHE A 153 23.72 3.81 9.20
N ASN A 154 23.52 2.60 9.70
CA ASN A 154 24.58 1.84 10.36
C ASN A 154 25.76 1.55 9.42
N ASP A 155 25.50 1.15 8.18
CA ASP A 155 26.55 0.94 7.17
C ASP A 155 27.38 2.21 6.94
N LYS A 156 26.71 3.35 6.72
CA LYS A 156 27.38 4.65 6.55
C LYS A 156 28.17 5.10 7.79
N CYS A 157 27.73 4.71 8.98
CA CYS A 157 28.38 5.02 10.24
C CYS A 157 29.39 3.94 10.69
N LYS A 158 29.83 3.05 9.80
CA LYS A 158 30.77 1.95 10.11
C LYS A 158 30.31 1.10 11.30
N ASN A 159 29.00 0.87 11.40
CA ASN A 159 28.34 0.05 12.41
C ASN A 159 28.52 0.51 13.87
N ILE A 160 29.07 1.70 14.12
CA ILE A 160 29.43 2.16 15.48
C ILE A 160 28.23 2.19 16.44
N GLY A 161 27.03 2.52 15.94
CA GLY A 161 25.82 2.57 16.75
C GLY A 161 25.43 1.20 17.31
N ASN A 162 25.57 0.13 16.51
CA ASN A 162 25.26 -1.23 16.95
C ASN A 162 26.32 -1.78 17.90
N GLU A 163 27.60 -1.48 17.65
CA GLU A 163 28.69 -1.88 18.55
C GLU A 163 28.52 -1.27 19.94
N ILE A 164 28.22 0.04 20.01
CA ILE A 164 27.95 0.72 21.28
C ILE A 164 26.73 0.10 21.99
N LYS A 165 25.65 -0.19 21.27
CA LYS A 165 24.45 -0.83 21.84
C LYS A 165 24.71 -2.25 22.34
N ALA A 166 25.61 -2.99 21.71
CA ALA A 166 26.00 -4.32 22.15
C ALA A 166 26.86 -4.30 23.42
N VAL A 167 27.79 -3.34 23.52
CA VAL A 167 28.65 -3.16 24.70
C VAL A 167 27.90 -2.52 25.87
N PHE A 168 27.00 -1.59 25.59
CA PHE A 168 26.22 -0.84 26.57
C PHE A 168 24.71 -0.96 26.29
N PRO A 169 24.05 -2.03 26.81
CA PRO A 169 22.61 -2.18 26.72
C PRO A 169 21.87 -0.99 27.31
N GLY A 170 20.85 -0.49 26.61
CA GLY A 170 20.11 0.72 27.00
C GLY A 170 20.73 2.03 26.53
N SER A 171 21.88 2.01 25.84
CA SER A 171 22.42 3.21 25.21
C SER A 171 21.51 3.77 24.11
N GLU A 172 21.44 5.10 24.04
CA GLU A 172 20.54 5.83 23.14
C GLU A 172 21.33 6.71 22.17
N ILE A 173 20.83 6.81 20.94
CA ILE A 173 21.33 7.79 19.98
C ILE A 173 20.53 9.07 20.21
N THR A 174 21.17 10.07 20.81
CA THR A 174 20.52 11.35 21.14
C THR A 174 20.63 12.39 20.02
N LYS A 175 21.64 12.27 19.14
CA LYS A 175 21.84 13.19 18.02
C LYS A 175 22.65 12.54 16.90
N VAL A 176 22.26 12.81 15.66
CA VAL A 176 23.03 12.47 14.45
C VAL A 176 23.38 13.78 13.74
N LYS A 177 24.67 14.02 13.51
CA LYS A 177 25.14 15.16 12.73
C LYS A 177 25.68 14.67 11.40
N THR A 178 25.05 15.06 10.30
CA THR A 178 25.67 14.99 8.97
C THR A 178 26.69 16.12 8.87
N ARG A 179 27.89 15.80 8.37
CA ARG A 179 28.87 16.82 8.00
C ARG A 179 28.39 17.48 6.70
N GLY A 180 27.53 18.49 6.79
CA GLY A 180 27.38 19.50 5.74
C GLY A 180 28.70 20.28 5.62
N LEU A 181 29.00 20.87 4.44
CA LEU A 181 30.18 21.72 4.23
C LEU A 181 30.41 22.57 5.48
N ALA A 182 31.55 22.41 6.14
CA ALA A 182 31.93 23.31 7.20
C ALA A 182 32.12 24.68 6.55
N ASP A 183 31.14 25.55 6.71
CA ASP A 183 31.25 27.00 6.48
C ASP A 183 31.69 27.67 7.80
N ASP A 184 32.52 26.97 8.57
CA ASP A 184 33.17 27.53 9.74
C ASP A 184 34.30 28.40 9.21
N GLU A 185 34.11 29.73 9.24
CA GLU A 185 35.19 30.69 9.03
C GLU A 185 36.35 30.30 9.96
N ILE A 186 37.49 29.94 9.36
CA ILE A 186 38.72 29.62 10.07
C ILE A 186 39.13 30.88 10.85
N PRO A 187 39.18 30.85 12.19
CA PRO A 187 39.71 31.96 12.96
C PRO A 187 41.23 31.97 12.80
N PHE A 188 41.78 33.06 12.25
CA PHE A 188 43.22 33.33 12.25
C PHE A 188 43.70 33.75 13.64
#